data_AF-A0A1Y2CYD6-F1
#
_entry.id   AF-A0A1Y2CYD6-F1
#
_cell.length_a   1.000
_cell.length_b   1.000
_cell.length_c   1.000
_cell.angle_alpha   90.00
_cell.angle_beta   90.00
_cell.angle_gamma   90.00
#
_symmetry.space_group_name_H-M   'P 1'
#
loop_
_entity.id
_entity.type
_entity.pdbx_description
1 polymer ?
#
loop_
_entity_poly.entity_id
_entity_poly.type
_entity_poly.pdbx_seq_one_letter_code
_entity_poly.pdbx_strand_id
1 'polypeptide(L)'
;MDASLMLFDKSRPEIVHALLAATHFNLREVREGGMDKQIMGDKETYWFAHELLRIPYKFAPYHAGTAGVLQKSAAGKENPNAVCGPLAHMDETGKLLHVNSRSSWYNHALDDWFASLEFYITPATSLPGNIDAQQQPWCVLGNDEEGAKKEVFAVSEAEKALVAKTKALNAHLRLGWQKYLENDL
;
A
#
# COMPACT_ATOMS: atom_id res chain seq x y z
N MET A 1 6.89 -2.36 7.62
CA MET A 1 7.73 -1.90 6.50
C MET A 1 6.86 -1.83 5.26
N ASP A 2 6.61 -0.63 4.76
CA ASP A 2 5.66 -0.32 3.67
C ASP A 2 6.25 -0.68 2.31
N ALA A 3 6.22 -1.96 1.97
CA ALA A 3 6.60 -2.43 0.64
C ALA A 3 5.43 -3.12 -0.06
N SER A 4 4.32 -2.39 -0.19
CA SER A 4 3.17 -2.79 -1.00
C SER A 4 2.97 -1.94 -2.23
N LEU A 5 3.56 -0.74 -2.29
CA LEU A 5 3.52 0.11 -3.47
C LEU A 5 4.88 0.74 -3.74
N MET A 6 5.33 0.60 -4.97
CA MET A 6 6.49 1.31 -5.51
C MET A 6 6.10 1.86 -6.88
N LEU A 7 6.44 3.12 -7.14
CA LEU A 7 6.17 3.79 -8.41
C LEU A 7 7.49 3.96 -9.15
N PHE A 8 7.50 3.51 -10.40
CA PHE A 8 8.69 3.57 -11.26
C PHE A 8 8.34 4.27 -12.56
N ASP A 9 9.10 5.31 -12.90
CA ASP A 9 9.09 5.87 -14.24
C ASP A 9 9.96 5.00 -15.15
N LYS A 10 9.31 4.12 -15.91
CA LYS A 10 9.96 3.18 -16.82
C LYS A 10 10.52 3.84 -18.09
N SER A 11 10.26 5.13 -18.33
CA SER A 11 10.88 5.86 -19.45
C SER A 11 12.36 6.16 -19.20
N ARG A 12 12.79 6.08 -17.94
CA ARG A 12 14.16 6.33 -17.50
C ARG A 12 14.99 5.04 -17.54
N PRO A 13 16.01 4.92 -18.42
CA PRO A 13 16.76 3.69 -18.57
C PRO A 13 17.43 3.22 -17.29
N GLU A 14 17.93 4.13 -16.46
CA GLU A 14 18.55 3.80 -15.18
C GLU A 14 17.56 3.08 -14.25
N ILE A 15 16.29 3.52 -14.20
CA ILE A 15 15.25 2.87 -13.41
C ILE A 15 15.01 1.44 -13.90
N VAL A 16 15.01 1.22 -15.22
CA VAL A 16 14.89 -0.12 -15.79
C VAL A 16 16.06 -1.02 -15.37
N HIS A 17 17.30 -0.49 -15.36
CA HIS A 17 18.46 -1.26 -14.89
C HIS A 17 18.35 -1.61 -13.40
N ALA A 18 17.87 -0.70 -12.55
CA ALA A 18 17.62 -1.01 -11.13
C ALA A 18 16.59 -2.12 -10.95
N LEU A 19 15.50 -2.08 -11.71
CA LEU A 19 14.46 -3.13 -11.68
C LEU A 19 14.99 -4.49 -12.15
N LEU A 20 15.84 -4.51 -13.18
CA LEU A 20 16.49 -5.74 -13.65
C LEU A 20 17.46 -6.30 -12.58
N ALA A 21 18.24 -5.44 -11.93
CA ALA A 21 19.13 -5.85 -10.83
C ALA A 21 18.32 -6.40 -9.63
N ALA A 22 17.25 -5.72 -9.22
CA ALA A 22 16.35 -6.21 -8.18
C ALA A 22 15.74 -7.57 -8.57
N THR A 23 15.34 -7.75 -9.83
CA THR A 23 14.84 -9.04 -10.33
C THR A 23 15.90 -10.13 -10.26
N HIS A 24 17.15 -9.82 -10.61
CA HIS A 24 18.28 -10.74 -10.49
C HIS A 24 18.51 -11.17 -9.04
N PHE A 25 18.47 -10.23 -8.08
CA PHE A 25 18.62 -10.54 -6.65
C PHE A 25 17.49 -11.44 -6.11
N ASN A 26 16.32 -11.41 -6.75
CA ASN A 26 15.18 -12.26 -6.41
C ASN A 26 15.17 -13.62 -7.14
N LEU A 27 16.13 -13.87 -8.04
CA LEU A 27 16.30 -15.22 -8.58
C LEU A 27 16.58 -16.19 -7.44
N ARG A 28 15.97 -17.37 -7.52
CA ARG A 28 16.02 -18.38 -6.46
C ARG A 28 17.46 -18.66 -6.01
N GLU A 29 18.36 -18.87 -6.96
CA GLU A 29 19.77 -19.19 -6.71
C GLU A 29 20.51 -18.07 -5.97
N VAL A 30 20.26 -16.81 -6.33
CA VAL A 30 20.87 -15.64 -5.68
C VAL A 30 20.28 -15.43 -4.29
N ARG A 31 18.94 -15.55 -4.21
CA ARG A 31 18.19 -15.33 -2.97
C ARG A 31 18.54 -16.37 -1.91
N GLU A 32 18.42 -17.65 -2.23
CA GLU A 32 18.76 -18.78 -1.35
C GLU A 32 20.28 -18.89 -1.12
N GLY A 33 21.08 -18.44 -2.10
CA GLY A 33 22.54 -18.44 -2.04
C GLY A 33 23.13 -17.48 -1.00
N GLY A 34 22.42 -16.42 -0.63
CA GLY A 34 22.91 -15.48 0.37
C GLY A 34 22.04 -14.28 0.71
N MET A 35 21.18 -13.79 -0.19
CA MET A 35 20.39 -12.58 0.08
C MET A 35 19.46 -12.78 1.28
N ASP A 36 18.71 -13.88 1.36
CA ASP A 36 17.77 -14.15 2.47
C ASP A 36 18.46 -14.24 3.85
N LYS A 37 19.79 -14.37 3.88
CA LYS A 37 20.58 -14.38 5.12
C LYS A 37 20.98 -12.97 5.58
N GLN A 38 20.91 -11.98 4.68
CA GLN A 38 21.42 -10.62 4.91
C GLN A 38 20.32 -9.56 4.91
N ILE A 39 19.19 -9.83 4.26
CA ILE A 39 18.07 -8.90 4.12
C ILE A 39 16.76 -9.55 4.58
N MET A 40 15.78 -8.74 5.02
CA MET A 40 14.50 -9.24 5.58
C MET A 40 13.47 -9.67 4.52
N GLY A 41 13.88 -9.79 3.25
CA GLY A 41 13.08 -10.41 2.20
C GLY A 41 13.17 -9.73 0.83
N ASP A 42 12.34 -10.22 -0.09
CA ASP A 42 12.26 -9.81 -1.50
C ASP A 42 12.10 -8.30 -1.71
N LYS A 43 11.42 -7.62 -0.80
CA LYS A 43 11.16 -6.17 -0.86
C LYS A 43 12.41 -5.31 -0.68
N GLU A 44 13.41 -5.78 0.07
CA GLU A 44 14.63 -4.98 0.33
C GLU A 44 15.56 -4.91 -0.88
N THR A 45 15.42 -5.85 -1.80
CA THR A 45 16.24 -5.91 -3.02
C THR A 45 16.06 -4.69 -3.93
N TYR A 46 14.92 -3.99 -3.88
CA TYR A 46 14.68 -2.78 -4.66
C TYR A 46 15.58 -1.64 -4.21
N TRP A 47 15.59 -1.33 -2.90
CA TRP A 47 16.47 -0.29 -2.36
C TRP A 47 17.93 -0.70 -2.51
N PHE A 48 18.25 -1.97 -2.29
CA PHE A 48 19.61 -2.48 -2.48
C PHE A 48 20.10 -2.29 -3.93
N ALA A 49 19.27 -2.59 -4.92
CA ALA A 49 19.60 -2.37 -6.34
C ALA A 49 19.78 -0.88 -6.67
N HIS A 50 18.91 -0.03 -6.16
CA HIS A 50 19.02 1.42 -6.33
C HIS A 50 20.30 1.98 -5.70
N GLU A 51 20.63 1.57 -4.47
CA GLU A 51 21.87 1.97 -3.79
C GLU A 51 23.12 1.47 -4.53
N LEU A 52 23.15 0.20 -4.94
CA LEU A 52 24.28 -0.39 -5.66
C LEU A 52 24.58 0.35 -6.97
N LEU A 53 23.53 0.75 -7.69
CA LEU A 53 23.65 1.48 -8.95
C LEU A 53 23.71 3.00 -8.78
N ARG A 54 23.64 3.50 -7.54
CA ARG A 54 23.60 4.93 -7.19
C ARG A 54 22.45 5.68 -7.88
N ILE A 55 21.29 5.03 -8.00
CA ILE A 55 20.09 5.60 -8.62
C ILE A 55 19.21 6.17 -7.51
N PRO A 56 18.96 7.48 -7.51
CA PRO A 56 18.22 8.12 -6.43
C PRO A 56 16.77 7.63 -6.38
N TYR A 57 16.27 7.42 -5.16
CA TYR A 57 14.86 7.17 -4.87
C TYR A 57 14.40 8.09 -3.74
N LYS A 58 13.09 8.15 -3.52
CA LYS A 58 12.47 8.91 -2.43
C LYS A 58 11.36 8.09 -1.79
N PHE A 59 11.21 8.25 -0.48
CA PHE A 59 10.03 7.78 0.23
C PHE A 59 8.91 8.80 0.14
N ALA A 60 7.67 8.34 0.06
CA ALA A 60 6.52 9.21 0.25
C ALA A 60 6.57 9.79 1.68
N PRO A 61 6.19 11.07 1.88
CA PRO A 61 6.23 11.70 3.20
C PRO A 61 5.18 11.16 4.17
N TYR A 62 4.18 10.44 3.65
CA TYR A 62 3.11 9.84 4.44
C TYR A 62 3.38 8.35 4.66
N HIS A 63 3.16 7.91 5.89
CA HIS A 63 3.15 6.49 6.23
C HIS A 63 1.90 5.82 5.67
N ALA A 64 1.96 4.51 5.44
CA ALA A 64 0.76 3.76 5.14
C ALA A 64 -0.25 3.87 6.29
N GLY A 65 -1.52 3.95 5.91
CA GLY A 65 -2.62 3.99 6.84
C GLY A 65 -3.70 3.00 6.44
N THR A 66 -4.96 3.41 6.51
CA THR A 66 -6.08 2.53 6.14
C THR A 66 -7.18 3.27 5.41
N ALA A 67 -7.94 2.55 4.60
CA ALA A 67 -9.05 3.07 3.83
C ALA A 67 -10.27 2.14 3.91
N GLY A 68 -11.42 2.70 4.26
CA GLY A 68 -12.65 1.96 4.48
C GLY A 68 -13.72 2.84 5.13
N VAL A 69 -14.18 2.43 6.31
CA VAL A 69 -15.27 3.07 7.06
C VAL A 69 -14.79 3.55 8.42
N LEU A 70 -15.57 4.44 9.05
CA LEU A 70 -15.29 4.85 10.43
C LEU A 70 -15.42 3.66 11.41
N GLN A 71 -14.57 3.64 12.44
CA GLN A 71 -14.67 2.67 13.52
C GLN A 71 -16.01 2.84 14.25
N LYS A 72 -16.68 1.73 14.55
CA LYS A 72 -17.91 1.72 15.35
C LYS A 72 -17.64 1.09 16.71
N SER A 73 -18.13 1.72 17.76
CA SER A 73 -18.14 1.13 19.12
C SER A 73 -19.13 -0.03 19.22
N ALA A 74 -19.07 -0.81 20.30
CA ALA A 74 -20.02 -1.89 20.57
C ALA A 74 -21.50 -1.42 20.61
N ALA A 75 -21.74 -0.14 20.91
CA ALA A 75 -23.06 0.48 20.89
C ALA A 75 -23.46 1.04 19.51
N GLY A 76 -22.65 0.80 18.46
CA GLY A 76 -22.89 1.27 17.09
C GLY A 76 -22.53 2.74 16.82
N LYS A 77 -22.02 3.47 17.81
CA LYS A 77 -21.60 4.87 17.64
C LYS A 77 -20.29 4.95 16.85
N GLU A 78 -20.27 5.78 15.82
CA GLU A 78 -19.09 6.05 15.00
C GLU A 78 -18.06 6.90 15.73
N ASN A 79 -16.79 6.54 15.54
CA ASN A 79 -15.62 7.29 15.98
C ASN A 79 -15.09 8.09 14.78
N PRO A 80 -15.28 9.43 14.75
CA PRO A 80 -14.86 10.25 13.61
C PRO A 80 -13.34 10.36 13.45
N ASN A 81 -12.56 9.87 14.41
CA ASN A 81 -11.11 9.94 14.40
C ASN A 81 -10.46 8.58 14.10
N ALA A 82 -11.22 7.59 13.65
CA ALA A 82 -10.69 6.26 13.39
C ALA A 82 -11.30 5.68 12.11
N VAL A 83 -10.44 5.23 11.20
CA VAL A 83 -10.87 4.51 9.99
C VAL A 83 -10.42 3.07 10.13
N CYS A 84 -11.25 2.13 9.70
CA CYS A 84 -10.95 0.71 9.66
C CYS A 84 -11.04 0.18 8.22
N GLY A 85 -10.08 -0.65 7.85
CA GLY A 85 -9.99 -1.19 6.49
C GLY A 85 -8.62 -1.74 6.13
N PRO A 86 -8.40 -2.11 4.87
CA PRO A 86 -7.11 -2.56 4.36
C PRO A 86 -6.09 -1.43 4.31
N LEU A 87 -4.81 -1.83 4.22
CA LEU A 87 -3.67 -0.92 4.18
C LEU A 87 -3.77 0.04 3.00
N ALA A 88 -3.75 1.34 3.28
CA ALA A 88 -3.81 2.41 2.30
C ALA A 88 -2.46 3.09 2.14
N HIS A 89 -2.17 3.52 0.91
CA HIS A 89 -0.99 4.28 0.54
C HIS A 89 -1.40 5.59 -0.10
N MET A 90 -0.74 6.65 0.33
CA MET A 90 -0.97 8.00 -0.15
C MET A 90 0.09 8.40 -1.17
N ASP A 91 -0.25 9.35 -2.04
CA ASP A 91 0.72 10.03 -2.88
C ASP A 91 1.51 11.09 -2.09
N GLU A 92 2.42 11.79 -2.77
CA GLU A 92 3.23 12.86 -2.19
C GLU A 92 2.43 14.07 -1.71
N THR A 93 1.15 14.17 -2.10
CA THR A 93 0.21 15.24 -1.70
C THR A 93 -0.74 14.80 -0.58
N GLY A 94 -0.65 13.55 -0.14
CA GLY A 94 -1.47 12.99 0.92
C GLY A 94 -2.79 12.38 0.45
N LYS A 95 -3.02 12.31 -0.87
CA LYS A 95 -4.24 11.74 -1.45
C LYS A 95 -4.15 10.23 -1.55
N LEU A 96 -5.30 9.55 -1.52
CA LEU A 96 -5.36 8.10 -1.61
C LEU A 96 -4.91 7.62 -3.00
N LEU A 97 -3.82 6.85 -3.04
CA LEU A 97 -3.21 6.36 -4.27
C LEU A 97 -3.46 4.87 -4.50
N HIS A 98 -3.31 4.04 -3.46
CA HIS A 98 -3.47 2.59 -3.56
C HIS A 98 -4.00 2.00 -2.26
N VAL A 99 -4.78 0.92 -2.37
CA VAL A 99 -5.19 0.12 -1.22
C VAL A 99 -4.78 -1.33 -1.45
N ASN A 100 -3.99 -1.87 -0.53
CA ASN A 100 -3.63 -3.27 -0.51
C ASN A 100 -4.79 -4.10 0.06
N SER A 101 -5.74 -4.43 -0.81
CA SER A 101 -6.98 -5.14 -0.48
C SER A 101 -6.83 -6.67 -0.50
N ARG A 102 -5.61 -7.19 -0.41
CA ARG A 102 -5.34 -8.64 -0.43
C ARG A 102 -6.09 -9.38 0.68
N SER A 103 -6.21 -8.79 1.87
CA SER A 103 -6.98 -9.35 2.99
C SER A 103 -8.48 -9.41 2.71
N SER A 104 -9.08 -8.33 2.20
CA SER A 104 -10.51 -8.31 1.81
C SER A 104 -10.83 -9.34 0.72
N TRP A 105 -9.88 -9.60 -0.18
CA TRP A 105 -10.03 -10.64 -1.19
C TRP A 105 -10.05 -12.06 -0.61
N TYR A 106 -9.14 -12.40 0.31
CA TYR A 106 -9.13 -13.72 0.96
C TYR A 106 -10.41 -14.01 1.76
N ASN A 107 -11.05 -12.95 2.27
CA ASN A 107 -12.30 -13.05 3.00
C ASN A 107 -13.55 -12.98 2.09
N HIS A 108 -13.38 -13.07 0.75
CA HIS A 108 -14.46 -12.93 -0.23
C HIS A 108 -15.30 -11.65 -0.10
N ALA A 109 -14.72 -10.59 0.49
CA ALA A 109 -15.40 -9.34 0.83
C ALA A 109 -14.83 -8.14 0.07
N LEU A 110 -14.11 -8.36 -1.03
CA LEU A 110 -13.44 -7.30 -1.78
C LEU A 110 -14.43 -6.32 -2.41
N ASP A 111 -15.53 -6.82 -2.96
CA ASP A 111 -16.56 -5.99 -3.58
C ASP A 111 -17.35 -5.21 -2.54
N ASP A 112 -17.76 -5.86 -1.45
CA ASP A 112 -18.47 -5.23 -0.32
C ASP A 112 -17.62 -4.15 0.36
N TRP A 113 -16.33 -4.45 0.58
CA TRP A 113 -15.39 -3.45 1.10
C TRP A 113 -15.25 -2.27 0.13
N PHE A 114 -15.10 -2.53 -1.16
CA PHE A 114 -14.94 -1.45 -2.14
C PHE A 114 -16.20 -0.58 -2.25
N ALA A 115 -17.38 -1.19 -2.15
CA ALA A 115 -18.65 -0.47 -2.11
C ALA A 115 -18.74 0.45 -0.89
N SER A 116 -18.31 -0.03 0.28
CA SER A 116 -18.29 0.70 1.55
C SER A 116 -17.09 1.64 1.74
N LEU A 117 -16.21 1.79 0.74
CA LEU A 117 -15.07 2.71 0.81
C LEU A 117 -15.56 4.16 0.82
N GLU A 118 -15.38 4.83 1.96
CA GLU A 118 -15.83 6.20 2.21
C GLU A 118 -14.73 7.10 2.78
N PHE A 119 -13.84 6.55 3.60
CA PHE A 119 -12.82 7.32 4.31
C PHE A 119 -11.43 6.70 4.21
N TYR A 120 -10.40 7.51 4.39
CA TYR A 120 -9.03 7.05 4.61
C TYR A 120 -8.31 7.93 5.63
N ILE A 121 -7.25 7.39 6.20
CA ILE A 121 -6.42 8.07 7.20
C ILE A 121 -4.97 7.60 7.08
N THR A 122 -4.01 8.50 7.33
CA THR A 122 -2.57 8.21 7.50
C THR A 122 -2.17 8.46 8.96
N PRO A 123 -1.35 7.61 9.59
CA PRO A 123 -0.94 7.82 10.96
C PRO A 123 -0.07 9.10 11.12
N ALA A 124 0.06 9.55 12.37
CA ALA A 124 0.93 10.68 12.71
C ALA A 124 2.39 10.36 12.33
N THR A 125 3.09 11.31 11.70
CA THR A 125 4.51 11.15 11.34
C THR A 125 5.40 11.06 12.58
N SER A 126 4.98 11.68 13.68
CA SER A 126 5.58 11.55 15.01
C SER A 126 5.25 10.24 15.73
N LEU A 127 4.11 9.61 15.39
CA LEU A 127 3.61 8.38 16.03
C LEU A 127 3.02 7.41 14.97
N PRO A 128 3.87 6.76 14.16
CA PRO A 128 3.42 5.87 13.08
C PRO A 128 2.73 4.58 13.57
N GLY A 129 2.76 4.31 14.88
CA GLY A 129 2.26 3.08 15.50
C GLY A 129 0.82 3.13 16.02
N ASN A 130 0.03 4.16 15.70
CA ASN A 130 -1.34 4.29 16.22
C ASN A 130 -2.37 3.41 15.48
N ILE A 131 -2.14 2.10 15.55
CA ILE A 131 -2.91 1.07 14.88
C ILE A 131 -3.57 0.19 15.95
N ASP A 132 -4.89 0.15 15.96
CA ASP A 132 -5.64 -0.87 16.67
C ASP A 132 -5.61 -2.17 15.85
N ALA A 133 -4.67 -3.04 16.23
CA ALA A 133 -4.48 -4.35 15.63
C ALA A 133 -5.26 -5.46 16.37
N GLN A 134 -6.05 -5.13 17.41
CA GLN A 134 -6.76 -6.14 18.21
C GLN A 134 -7.94 -6.76 17.45
N GLN A 135 -8.49 -6.05 16.46
CA GLN A 135 -9.62 -6.50 15.66
C GLN A 135 -9.33 -6.34 14.15
N GLN A 136 -9.93 -7.23 13.35
CA GLN A 136 -9.93 -7.15 11.89
C GLN A 136 -11.31 -6.64 11.42
N PRO A 137 -11.37 -5.68 10.48
CA PRO A 137 -10.24 -5.00 9.85
C PRO A 137 -9.49 -4.08 10.82
N TRP A 138 -8.17 -3.95 10.63
CA TRP A 138 -7.34 -3.04 11.43
C TRP A 138 -7.85 -1.61 11.34
N CYS A 139 -7.81 -0.90 12.46
CA CYS A 139 -8.20 0.50 12.53
C CYS A 139 -6.98 1.37 12.81
N VAL A 140 -6.90 2.52 12.15
CA VAL A 140 -5.90 3.54 12.44
C VAL A 140 -6.60 4.70 13.13
N LEU A 141 -6.03 5.10 14.27
CA LEU A 141 -6.54 6.18 15.11
C LEU A 141 -5.78 7.47 14.78
N GLY A 142 -6.51 8.57 14.67
CA GLY A 142 -5.98 9.87 14.25
C GLY A 142 -5.34 10.71 15.35
N ASN A 143 -5.42 10.30 16.63
CA ASN A 143 -4.91 11.11 17.74
C ASN A 143 -3.40 10.90 17.95
N ASP A 144 -2.64 11.99 18.10
CA ASP A 144 -1.32 11.98 18.75
C ASP A 144 -1.46 12.42 20.22
N GLU A 145 -0.37 12.35 20.99
CA GLU A 145 -0.32 12.83 22.39
C GLU A 145 -0.44 14.37 22.52
N GLU A 146 -0.38 15.12 21.41
CA GLU A 146 -0.28 16.59 21.37
C GLU A 146 -1.51 17.30 20.79
N GLY A 147 -2.56 16.56 20.39
CA GLY A 147 -3.80 17.11 19.89
C GLY A 147 -3.73 17.66 18.45
N ALA A 148 -2.70 17.31 17.67
CA ALA A 148 -2.65 17.67 16.26
C ALA A 148 -3.72 16.85 15.52
N LYS A 149 -4.83 17.52 15.18
CA LYS A 149 -5.89 16.95 14.35
C LYS A 149 -5.30 16.43 13.03
N LYS A 150 -5.12 15.11 12.90
CA LYS A 150 -5.00 14.49 11.59
C LYS A 150 -6.38 14.06 11.12
N GLU A 151 -6.72 14.63 9.97
CA GLU A 151 -8.04 14.64 9.38
C GLU A 151 -8.30 13.28 8.77
N VAL A 152 -9.31 12.58 9.28
CA VAL A 152 -9.94 11.52 8.51
C VAL A 152 -10.44 12.16 7.22
N PHE A 153 -9.98 11.65 6.08
CA PHE A 153 -10.29 12.21 4.78
C PHE A 153 -11.44 11.43 4.15
N ALA A 154 -12.41 12.15 3.59
CA ALA A 154 -13.39 11.53 2.71
C ALA A 154 -12.71 11.14 1.39
N VAL A 155 -13.01 9.95 0.89
CA VAL A 155 -12.54 9.47 -0.41
C VAL A 155 -13.31 10.23 -1.49
N SER A 156 -12.59 10.96 -2.33
CA SER A 156 -13.18 11.63 -3.49
C SER A 156 -13.53 10.63 -4.61
N GLU A 157 -14.43 11.04 -5.50
CA GLU A 157 -14.78 10.24 -6.69
C GLU A 157 -13.56 9.88 -7.55
N ALA A 158 -12.59 10.80 -7.68
CA ALA A 158 -11.36 10.56 -8.43
C ALA A 158 -10.48 9.49 -7.76
N GLU A 159 -10.32 9.54 -6.44
CA GLU A 159 -9.59 8.52 -5.68
C GLU A 159 -10.31 7.17 -5.75
N LYS A 160 -11.64 7.15 -5.59
CA LYS A 160 -12.44 5.91 -5.69
C LYS A 160 -12.33 5.28 -7.08
N ALA A 161 -12.35 6.09 -8.14
CA ALA A 161 -12.13 5.63 -9.52
C ALA A 161 -10.72 5.06 -9.74
N LEU A 162 -9.69 5.69 -9.14
CA LEU A 162 -8.31 5.20 -9.22
C LEU A 162 -8.15 3.84 -8.49
N VAL A 163 -8.75 3.71 -7.30
CA VAL A 163 -8.79 2.44 -6.57
C VAL A 163 -9.54 1.37 -7.38
N ALA A 164 -10.65 1.73 -8.04
CA ALA A 164 -11.37 0.81 -8.93
C ALA A 164 -10.48 0.31 -10.09
N LYS A 165 -9.72 1.22 -10.72
CA LYS A 165 -8.82 0.88 -11.82
C LYS A 165 -7.70 -0.06 -11.38
N THR A 166 -7.08 0.23 -10.23
CA THR A 166 -6.00 -0.64 -9.68
C THR A 166 -6.54 -2.00 -9.24
N LYS A 167 -7.75 -2.06 -8.67
CA LYS A 167 -8.46 -3.31 -8.36
C LYS A 167 -8.70 -4.16 -9.60
N ALA A 168 -9.24 -3.56 -10.67
CA ALA A 168 -9.49 -4.24 -11.94
C ALA A 168 -8.19 -4.77 -12.57
N LEU A 169 -7.14 -3.94 -12.60
CA LEU A 169 -5.83 -4.36 -13.10
C LEU A 169 -5.24 -5.52 -12.29
N ASN A 170 -5.34 -5.49 -10.95
CA ASN A 170 -4.87 -6.58 -10.10
C ASN A 170 -5.62 -7.88 -10.40
N ALA A 171 -6.96 -7.81 -10.56
CA ALA A 171 -7.77 -8.95 -10.92
C ALA A 171 -7.33 -9.56 -12.26
N HIS A 172 -7.02 -8.72 -13.25
CA HIS A 172 -6.52 -9.17 -14.55
C HIS A 172 -5.14 -9.82 -14.45
N LEU A 173 -4.16 -9.15 -13.81
CA LEU A 173 -2.78 -9.65 -13.69
C LEU A 173 -2.70 -11.01 -12.97
N ARG A 174 -3.66 -11.32 -12.10
CA ARG A 174 -3.77 -12.62 -11.43
C ARG A 174 -4.17 -13.78 -12.35
N LEU A 175 -4.74 -13.52 -13.52
CA LEU A 175 -4.98 -14.53 -14.54
C LEU A 175 -3.67 -15.05 -15.16
N GLY A 176 -2.56 -14.36 -14.87
CA GLY A 176 -1.22 -14.63 -15.38
C GLY A 176 -0.74 -13.47 -16.22
N TRP A 177 0.49 -12.99 -15.96
CA TRP A 177 1.08 -11.89 -16.74
C TRP A 177 1.16 -12.23 -18.24
N GLN A 178 1.34 -13.50 -18.59
CA GLN A 178 1.34 -13.96 -19.98
C GLN A 178 0.00 -13.69 -20.67
N LYS A 179 -1.11 -14.04 -20.01
CA LYS A 179 -2.46 -13.78 -20.55
C LYS A 179 -2.76 -12.31 -20.69
N TYR A 180 -2.25 -11.48 -19.77
CA TYR A 180 -2.37 -10.03 -19.89
C TYR A 180 -1.66 -9.50 -21.14
N LEU A 181 -0.43 -9.95 -21.40
CA LEU A 181 0.31 -9.54 -22.60
C LEU A 181 -0.33 -10.07 -23.89
N GLU A 182 -1.02 -11.20 -23.86
CA GLU A 182 -1.69 -11.78 -25.04
C GLU A 182 -3.01 -11.09 -25.41
N ASN A 183 -3.72 -10.48 -24.44
CA ASN A 183 -5.07 -9.95 -24.65
C ASN A 183 -5.15 -8.42 -24.72
N ASP A 184 -4.21 -7.69 -24.11
CA ASP A 184 -4.34 -6.24 -23.86
C ASP A 184 -3.18 -5.38 -24.44
N LEU A 185 -2.23 -5.95 -25.17
CA LEU A 185 -1.16 -5.26 -25.91
C LEU A 185 -1.22 -5.59 -27.40
#